data_AF-A0A6G3XII8-F1
#
_entry.id   AF-A0A6G3XII8-F1
#
_cell.length_a   1.000
_cell.length_b   1.000
_cell.length_c   1.000
_cell.angle_alpha   90.00
_cell.angle_beta   90.00
_cell.angle_gamma   90.00
#
_symmetry.space_group_name_H-M   'P 1'
#
loop_
_entity.id
_entity.type
_entity.pdbx_description
1 polymer ?
#
loop_
_entity_poly.entity_id
_entity_poly.type
_entity_poly.pdbx_seq_one_letter_code
_entity_poly.pdbx_strand_id
1 'polypeptide(L)' 'LQAAYFIIGVRAAGLAAGPMTGYDAAGIQKEFLDDDHAPLMVVNIGKPGEDAWFPRGPRLSFDEVVTTV' A
#
# COMPACT_ATOMS: atom_id res chain seq x y z
N LEU A 1 6.96 9.29 1.86
CA LEU A 1 5.80 9.78 2.65
C LEU A 1 4.50 9.88 1.84
N GLN A 2 4.54 10.30 0.58
CA GLN A 2 3.33 10.51 -0.25
C GLN A 2 2.43 9.26 -0.39
N ALA A 3 3.00 8.07 -0.59
CA ALA A 3 2.24 6.82 -0.68
C ALA A 3 1.37 6.54 0.56
N ALA A 4 1.88 6.87 1.76
CA ALA A 4 1.12 6.69 3.00
C ALA A 4 -0.10 7.62 3.06
N TYR A 5 0.06 8.88 2.64
CA TYR A 5 -1.07 9.82 2.55
C TYR A 5 -2.10 9.38 1.52
N PHE A 6 -1.67 8.84 0.37
CA PHE A 6 -2.58 8.26 -0.61
C PHE A 6 -3.43 7.13 0.01
N ILE A 7 -2.79 6.17 0.70
CA ILE A 7 -3.49 5.07 1.38
C ILE A 7 -4.48 5.59 2.43
N ILE A 8 -4.09 6.59 3.23
CA ILE A 8 -4.99 7.22 4.22
C ILE A 8 -6.16 7.92 3.53
N GLY A 9 -5.91 8.64 2.43
CA GLY A 9 -6.96 9.33 1.66
C GLY A 9 -8.00 8.37 1.10
N VAL A 10 -7.56 7.25 0.51
CA VAL A 10 -8.47 6.20 0.01
C VAL A 10 -9.36 5.66 1.14
N ARG A 11 -8.76 5.40 2.32
CA ARG A 11 -9.50 4.93 3.50
C ARG A 11 -10.47 5.97 4.05
N ALA A 12 -10.07 7.24 4.06
CA ALA A 12 -10.93 8.35 4.46
C ALA A 12 -12.14 8.52 3.52
N ALA A 13 -12.00 8.16 2.24
CA ALA A 13 -13.09 8.09 1.28
C ALA A 13 -14.01 6.86 1.46
N GLY A 14 -13.79 6.03 2.49
CA GLY A 14 -14.62 4.87 2.80
C GLY A 14 -14.28 3.61 2.00
N LEU A 15 -13.13 3.58 1.33
CA LEU A 15 -12.67 2.42 0.54
C LEU A 15 -11.54 1.68 1.24
N ALA A 16 -11.45 0.37 1.00
CA ALA A 16 -10.28 -0.39 1.38
C ALA A 16 -9.12 -0.12 0.40
N ALA A 17 -7.89 -0.19 0.92
CA ALA A 17 -6.66 -0.02 0.16
C ALA A 17 -5.70 -1.17 0.50
N GLY A 18 -5.37 -1.97 -0.51
CA GLY A 18 -4.39 -3.07 -0.46
C GLY A 18 -3.14 -2.72 -1.26
N PRO A 19 -2.12 -2.06 -0.66
CA PRO A 19 -0.86 -1.75 -1.32
C PRO A 19 0.02 -3.00 -1.42
N MET A 20 0.66 -3.20 -2.58
CA MET A 20 1.50 -4.35 -2.89
C MET A 20 2.77 -3.90 -3.62
N THR A 21 3.89 -4.56 -3.31
CA THR A 21 5.17 -4.43 -4.02
C THR A 21 5.58 -5.67 -4.79
N GLY A 22 4.86 -6.79 -4.62
CA GLY A 22 5.09 -8.04 -5.36
C GLY A 22 4.41 -8.02 -6.72
N TYR A 23 4.92 -7.22 -7.66
CA TYR A 23 4.42 -7.10 -9.03
C TYR A 23 5.56 -7.17 -10.06
N ASP A 24 5.21 -7.42 -11.33
CA ASP A 24 6.16 -7.30 -12.45
C ASP A 24 6.35 -5.82 -12.82
N ALA A 25 7.43 -5.23 -12.31
CA ALA A 25 7.74 -3.81 -12.53
C ALA A 25 8.00 -3.50 -14.01
N ALA A 26 8.70 -4.38 -14.73
CA ALA A 26 9.02 -4.18 -16.14
C ALA A 26 7.77 -4.28 -17.02
N GLY A 27 6.89 -5.24 -16.71
CA GLY A 27 5.59 -5.38 -17.36
C GLY A 27 4.70 -4.15 -17.16
N ILE A 28 4.57 -3.66 -15.92
CA ILE A 28 3.77 -2.46 -15.62
C ILE A 28 4.34 -1.22 -16.29
N GLN A 29 5.66 -1.02 -16.24
CA GLN A 29 6.33 0.09 -16.91
C GLN A 29 5.98 0.11 -18.40
N LYS A 30 6.17 -1.03 -19.09
CA LYS A 30 5.94 -1.16 -20.53
C LYS A 30 4.48 -0.89 -20.91
N GLU A 31 3.53 -1.36 -20.12
CA GLU A 31 2.10 -1.32 -20.48
C GLU A 31 1.43 0.01 -20.10
N PHE A 32 1.84 0.63 -18.99
CA PHE A 32 1.04 1.71 -18.38
C PHE A 32 1.79 3.03 -18.15
N LEU A 33 3.12 3.05 -18.23
CA LEU A 33 3.93 4.22 -17.85
C LEU A 33 4.83 4.68 -19.00
N ASP A 34 5.17 5.96 -19.00
CA ASP A 34 6.22 6.51 -19.85
C ASP A 34 7.60 6.40 -19.17
N ASP A 35 8.66 6.73 -19.90
CA ASP A 35 10.04 6.60 -19.42
C ASP A 35 10.38 7.52 -18.23
N ASP A 36 9.55 8.52 -17.93
CA ASP A 36 9.75 9.47 -16.82
C ASP A 36 9.11 9.01 -15.50
N HIS A 37 8.30 7.94 -15.54
CA HIS A 37 7.61 7.40 -14.37
C HIS A 37 8.05 5.98 -14.06
N ALA A 38 8.37 5.70 -12.79
CA ALA A 38 8.66 4.34 -12.33
C ALA A 38 7.52 3.77 -11.47
N PRO A 39 7.17 2.48 -11.59
CA PRO A 39 6.13 1.86 -10.78
C PRO A 39 6.60 1.72 -9.33
N LEU A 40 5.94 2.43 -8.43
CA LEU A 40 6.25 2.45 -6.99
C LEU A 40 5.45 1.41 -6.18
N MET A 41 4.16 1.27 -6.48
CA MET A 41 3.27 0.31 -5.84
C MET A 41 2.02 0.06 -6.68
N VAL A 42 1.43 -1.12 -6.57
CA VAL A 42 0.07 -1.40 -7.03
C VAL A 42 -0.86 -1.32 -5.83
N VAL A 43 -2.00 -0.65 -5.95
CA VAL A 43 -2.99 -0.54 -4.88
C VAL A 43 -4.34 -1.02 -5.37
N ASN A 44 -4.80 -2.15 -4.83
CA ASN A 44 -6.18 -2.59 -5.02
C ASN A 44 -7.09 -1.71 -4.15
N ILE A 45 -8.09 -1.07 -4.77
CA ILE A 45 -9.02 -0.15 -4.13
C ILE A 45 -10.45 -0.62 -4.35
N GLY A 46 -11.26 -0.67 -3.28
CA GLY A 46 -12.66 -1.04 -3.42
C GLY A 46 -13.35 -1.37 -2.12
N LYS A 47 -14.48 -2.06 -2.24
CA LYS A 47 -15.23 -2.60 -1.10
C LYS A 47 -14.78 -4.05 -0.86
N PRO A 48 -14.34 -4.39 0.35
CA PRO A 48 -14.02 -5.76 0.72
C PRO A 48 -15.22 -6.69 0.52
N GLY A 49 -14.96 -7.93 0.10
CA GLY A 49 -15.96 -9.00 0.17
C GLY A 49 -16.27 -9.41 1.60
N GLU A 50 -17.28 -10.26 1.79
CA GLU A 50 -17.79 -10.65 3.11
C GLU A 50 -16.68 -11.20 4.04
N ASP A 51 -15.79 -12.04 3.50
CA ASP A 51 -14.71 -12.72 4.26
C ASP A 51 -13.30 -12.24 3.90
N ALA A 52 -13.14 -10.99 3.46
CA ALA A 52 -11.86 -10.45 2.98
C ALA A 52 -10.85 -10.09 4.10
N TRP A 53 -11.07 -10.56 5.33
CA TRP A 53 -10.37 -10.12 6.53
C TRP A 53 -9.51 -11.21 7.15
N PHE A 54 -8.34 -10.82 7.64
CA PHE A 54 -7.46 -11.67 8.43
C PHE A 54 -7.16 -10.98 9.78
N PRO A 55 -6.85 -11.74 10.83
CA PRO A 55 -6.34 -11.16 12.07
C PRO A 55 -5.16 -10.24 11.78
N ARG A 56 -5.11 -9.09 12.46
CA ARG A 56 -4.01 -8.15 12.29
C ARG A 56 -2.70 -8.84 12.66
N GLY A 57 -1.72 -8.81 11.77
CA GLY A 57 -0.39 -9.35 12.05
C GLY A 57 0.30 -8.63 13.22
N PRO A 58 1.32 -9.27 13.83
CA PRO A 58 2.02 -8.71 14.99
C PRO A 58 2.63 -7.35 14.66
N ARG A 59 2.67 -6.47 15.65
CA ARG A 59 3.34 -5.16 15.59
C ARG A 59 4.43 -5.14 16.64
N LEU A 60 5.58 -4.59 16.27
CA LEU A 60 6.64 -4.30 17.22
C LEU A 60 6.11 -3.37 18.31
N SER A 61 6.59 -3.60 19.53
CA SER A 61 6.33 -2.74 20.68
C SER A 61 7.01 -1.38 20.51
N PHE A 62 6.62 -0.40 21.33
CA PHE A 62 7.18 0.96 21.27
C PHE A 62 8.71 0.96 21.46
N ASP A 63 9.20 0.24 22.46
CA ASP A 63 10.61 0.20 22.83
C ASP A 63 11.48 -0.47 21.75
N GLU A 64 10.89 -1.27 20.85
CA GLU A 64 11.57 -1.87 19.71
C GLU A 64 11.74 -0.92 18.51
N VAL A 65 10.98 0.18 18.45
CA VAL A 65 10.95 1.07 17.27
C VAL A 65 11.28 2.53 17.57
N VAL A 66 11.54 2.89 18.84
CA VAL A 66 11.86 4.27 19.25
C VAL A 66 13.16 4.31 20.06
N THR A 67 14.06 5.21 19.66
CA THR A 67 15.28 5.55 20.42
C THR A 67 15.37 7.06 20.55
N THR A 68 15.71 7.54 21.75
CA THR A 68 16.01 8.95 22.01
C THR A 68 17.52 9.13 22.05
N VAL A 69 18.04 10.17 21.39
CA VAL A 69 19.47 10.57 21.38
C VAL A 69 19.65 11.94 22.00
#